data_AF-A0A6J0MMS4-F1
#
_entry.id   AF-A0A6J0MMS4-F1
#
_cell.length_a   1.000
_cell.length_b   1.000
_cell.length_c   1.000
_cell.angle_alpha   90.00
_cell.angle_beta   90.00
_cell.angle_gamma   90.00
#
_symmetry.space_group_name_H-M   'P 1'
#
loop_
_entity.id
_entity.type
_entity.pdbx_description
1 polymer ?
#
loop_
_entity_poly.entity_id
_entity_poly.type
_entity_poly.pdbx_seq_one_letter_code
_entity_poly.pdbx_strand_id
1 'polypeptide(L)'
;MGLVQICPFCGERDETRDHLFFACPYTYTLWLQVLGTLLRPPPSSDLGENVDRIAAISNDRLGSIVARLSFQVAIYYIWRERNERRHSQVARPVEQLVRIIDKTIMQRIMSTRYYGKQKLAGLLQL
;
A
#
# COMPACT_ATOMS: atom_id res chain seq x y z
N MET A 1 -8.04 7.63 29.69
CA MET A 1 -9.15 7.41 28.74
C MET A 1 -8.59 7.54 27.34
N GLY A 2 -8.39 6.42 26.63
CA GLY A 2 -8.03 6.48 25.21
C GLY A 2 -9.23 7.02 24.44
N LEU A 3 -9.03 8.08 23.66
CA LEU A 3 -10.07 8.58 22.77
C LEU A 3 -10.38 7.48 21.75
N VAL A 4 -11.59 6.90 21.80
CA VAL A 4 -12.06 5.98 20.76
C VAL A 4 -12.13 6.79 19.47
N GLN A 5 -11.15 6.60 18.61
CA GLN A 5 -11.10 7.24 17.30
C GLN A 5 -11.86 6.36 16.32
N ILE A 6 -12.84 6.92 15.63
CA ILE A 6 -13.58 6.23 14.59
C ILE A 6 -12.72 6.19 13.32
N CYS A 7 -12.61 5.02 12.70
CA CYS A 7 -11.89 4.87 11.45
C CYS A 7 -12.58 5.66 10.33
N PRO A 8 -11.92 6.64 9.67
CA PRO A 8 -12.52 7.46 8.63
C PRO A 8 -12.73 6.70 7.31
N PHE A 9 -12.28 5.45 7.24
CA PHE A 9 -12.44 4.60 6.07
C PHE A 9 -13.70 3.74 6.11
N CYS A 10 -13.94 3.03 7.22
CA CYS A 10 -15.05 2.08 7.36
C CYS A 10 -16.06 2.47 8.45
N GLY A 11 -15.78 3.47 9.28
CA GLY A 11 -16.66 3.89 10.38
C GLY A 11 -16.62 2.99 11.62
N GLU A 12 -15.77 1.96 11.65
CA GLU A 12 -15.59 1.12 12.83
C GLU A 12 -14.94 1.90 13.98
N ARG A 13 -15.26 1.47 15.21
CA ARG A 13 -14.65 1.98 16.44
C ARG A 13 -13.25 1.39 16.57
N ASP A 14 -12.37 2.12 17.25
CA ASP A 14 -10.97 1.75 17.48
C ASP A 14 -10.07 1.78 16.22
N GLU A 15 -9.83 2.98 15.69
CA GLU A 15 -8.74 3.28 14.75
C GLU A 15 -7.37 2.99 15.43
N THR A 16 -6.98 1.73 15.46
CA THR A 16 -5.62 1.32 15.79
C THR A 16 -4.72 1.44 14.56
N ARG A 17 -3.40 1.40 14.77
CA ARG A 17 -2.43 1.38 13.66
C ARG A 17 -2.69 0.21 12.70
N ASP A 18 -2.87 -0.99 13.25
CA ASP A 18 -3.02 -2.20 12.44
C ASP A 18 -4.38 -2.20 11.74
N HIS A 19 -5.44 -1.69 12.38
CA HIS A 19 -6.71 -1.45 11.71
C HIS A 19 -6.58 -0.45 10.57
N LEU A 20 -6.00 0.73 10.83
CA LEU A 20 -5.86 1.78 9.83
C LEU A 20 -5.13 1.29 8.59
N PHE A 21 -4.02 0.56 8.76
CA PHE A 21 -3.19 0.16 7.65
C PHE A 21 -3.57 -1.18 7.04
N PHE A 22 -3.96 -2.20 7.81
CA PHE A 22 -4.06 -3.58 7.31
C PHE A 22 -5.39 -4.29 7.59
N ALA A 23 -6.10 -3.96 8.67
CA ALA A 23 -7.33 -4.67 9.03
C ALA A 23 -8.62 -3.97 8.55
N CYS A 24 -8.58 -2.67 8.23
CA CYS A 24 -9.74 -1.96 7.72
C CYS A 24 -10.11 -2.49 6.33
N PRO A 25 -11.40 -2.80 6.05
CA PRO A 25 -11.81 -3.33 4.75
C PRO A 25 -11.36 -2.47 3.56
N TYR A 26 -11.42 -1.14 3.69
CA TYR A 26 -10.97 -0.21 2.65
C TYR A 26 -9.47 -0.36 2.33
N THR A 27 -8.61 -0.39 3.36
CA THR A 27 -7.16 -0.50 3.16
C THR A 27 -6.74 -1.92 2.83
N TYR A 28 -7.43 -2.93 3.35
CA TYR A 28 -7.24 -4.32 2.96
C TYR A 28 -7.51 -4.54 1.46
N THR A 29 -8.62 -4.02 0.93
CA THR A 29 -8.91 -4.05 -0.51
C THR A 29 -7.84 -3.32 -1.32
N LEU A 30 -7.35 -2.17 -0.84
CA LEU A 30 -6.24 -1.46 -1.47
C LEU A 30 -4.98 -2.33 -1.57
N TRP A 31 -4.61 -3.00 -0.47
CA TRP A 31 -3.45 -3.88 -0.45
C TRP A 31 -3.58 -5.08 -1.38
N LEU A 32 -4.77 -5.68 -1.48
CA LEU A 32 -5.02 -6.75 -2.44
C LEU A 32 -4.80 -6.28 -3.89
N GLN A 33 -5.21 -5.05 -4.22
CA GLN A 33 -5.03 -4.51 -5.57
C GLN A 33 -3.58 -4.08 -5.85
N VAL A 34 -2.89 -3.47 -4.88
CA VAL A 34 -1.52 -2.94 -5.06
C VAL A 34 -0.44 -4.01 -4.90
N LEU A 35 -0.58 -4.90 -3.91
CA LEU A 35 0.44 -5.89 -3.56
C LEU A 35 0.01 -7.34 -3.79
N GLY A 36 -1.24 -7.63 -4.17
CA GLY A 36 -1.71 -9.02 -4.33
C GLY A 36 -0.94 -9.83 -5.38
N THR A 37 -0.31 -9.17 -6.35
CA THR A 37 0.55 -9.80 -7.35
C THR A 37 2.01 -9.92 -6.91
N LEU A 38 2.46 -9.08 -5.95
CA LEU A 38 3.83 -9.00 -5.46
C LEU A 38 4.08 -9.84 -4.22
N LEU A 39 3.07 -9.97 -3.35
CA LEU A 39 3.12 -10.76 -2.12
C LEU A 39 2.24 -11.99 -2.27
N ARG A 40 2.86 -13.18 -2.24
CA ARG A 40 2.16 -14.45 -2.08
C ARG A 40 2.64 -15.10 -0.77
N PRO A 41 1.74 -15.39 0.19
CA PRO A 41 0.29 -15.12 0.21
C PRO A 41 -0.05 -13.61 0.31
N PRO A 42 -1.33 -13.21 0.23
CA PRO A 42 -1.72 -11.81 0.46
C PRO A 42 -1.25 -11.24 1.81
N PRO A 43 -1.27 -9.91 1.98
CA PRO A 43 -0.95 -9.25 3.25
C PRO A 43 -1.85 -9.74 4.39
N SER A 44 -1.27 -9.93 5.58
CA SER A 44 -2.05 -10.24 6.79
C SER A 44 -2.65 -8.96 7.39
N SER A 45 -3.50 -9.08 8.41
CA SER A 45 -4.01 -7.92 9.16
C SER A 45 -2.97 -7.31 10.11
N ASP A 46 -1.81 -7.95 10.29
CA ASP A 46 -0.77 -7.54 11.24
C ASP A 46 0.33 -6.74 10.53
N LEU A 47 0.55 -5.48 10.94
CA LEU A 47 1.56 -4.63 10.32
C LEU A 47 2.98 -5.21 10.47
N GLY A 48 3.31 -5.77 11.64
CA GLY A 48 4.63 -6.29 11.95
C GLY A 48 5.00 -7.47 11.04
N GLU A 49 4.09 -8.43 10.92
CA GLU A 49 4.24 -9.58 10.03
C GLU A 49 4.43 -9.13 8.57
N ASN A 50 3.65 -8.17 8.09
CA ASN A 50 3.80 -7.66 6.73
C ASN A 50 5.16 -6.96 6.51
N VAL A 51 5.64 -6.19 7.50
CA VAL A 51 6.96 -5.56 7.45
C VAL A 51 8.07 -6.61 7.40
N ASP A 52 8.00 -7.63 8.25
CA ASP A 52 8.99 -8.71 8.29
C ASP A 52 9.01 -9.50 6.97
N ARG A 53 7.84 -9.80 6.43
CA ARG A 53 7.70 -10.47 5.12
C ARG A 53 8.31 -9.66 3.99
N ILE A 54 8.09 -8.34 3.95
CA ILE A 54 8.71 -7.46 2.95
C ILE A 54 10.21 -7.34 3.16
N ALA A 55 10.67 -7.32 4.41
CA ALA A 55 12.09 -7.28 4.74
C ALA A 55 12.82 -8.56 4.31
N ALA A 56 12.15 -9.72 4.38
CA ALA A 56 12.66 -11.01 3.97
C ALA A 56 12.79 -11.19 2.45
N ILE A 57 12.22 -10.31 1.63
CA ILE A 57 12.41 -10.33 0.17
C ILE A 57 13.86 -9.93 -0.14
N SER A 58 14.72 -10.92 -0.39
CA SER A 58 16.15 -10.72 -0.64
C SER A 58 16.65 -11.38 -1.93
N ASN A 59 16.02 -12.47 -2.38
CA ASN A 59 16.49 -13.29 -3.51
C ASN A 59 16.29 -12.65 -4.88
N ASP A 60 15.38 -11.70 -5.02
CA ASP A 60 15.22 -10.87 -6.21
C ASP A 60 15.44 -9.41 -5.82
N ARG A 61 16.60 -8.84 -6.20
CA ARG A 61 16.93 -7.44 -5.91
C ARG A 61 15.85 -6.50 -6.44
N LEU A 62 15.31 -6.80 -7.60
CA LEU A 62 14.36 -5.92 -8.27
C LEU A 62 12.97 -6.04 -7.66
N GLY A 63 12.49 -7.26 -7.46
CA GLY A 63 11.27 -7.54 -6.70
C GLY A 63 11.32 -6.96 -5.28
N SER A 64 12.45 -7.07 -4.58
CA SER A 64 12.64 -6.46 -3.25
C SER A 64 12.50 -4.95 -3.28
N ILE A 65 13.11 -4.29 -4.26
CA ILE A 65 12.99 -2.84 -4.44
C ILE A 65 11.55 -2.45 -4.76
N VAL A 66 10.90 -3.13 -5.70
CA VAL A 66 9.52 -2.85 -6.11
C VAL A 66 8.56 -3.08 -4.93
N ALA A 67 8.71 -4.16 -4.18
CA ALA A 67 7.89 -4.45 -3.01
C ALA A 67 8.05 -3.38 -1.91
N ARG A 68 9.29 -3.03 -1.56
CA ARG A 68 9.58 -1.98 -0.56
C ARG A 68 9.06 -0.62 -1.01
N LEU A 69 9.25 -0.27 -2.29
CA LEU A 69 8.75 0.98 -2.87
C LEU A 69 7.22 1.02 -2.82
N SER A 70 6.56 -0.05 -3.27
CA SER A 70 5.10 -0.15 -3.29
C SER A 70 4.51 -0.04 -1.88
N PHE A 71 5.14 -0.71 -0.91
CA PHE A 71 4.76 -0.60 0.50
C PHE A 71 4.89 0.84 1.03
N GLN A 72 6.03 1.50 0.80
CA GLN A 72 6.25 2.89 1.25
C GLN A 72 5.24 3.85 0.62
N VAL A 73 5.00 3.73 -0.69
CA VAL A 73 4.05 4.58 -1.40
C VAL A 73 2.62 4.37 -0.88
N ALA A 74 2.20 3.11 -0.70
CA ALA A 74 0.88 2.79 -0.18
C ALA A 74 0.66 3.31 1.25
N ILE A 75 1.61 3.08 2.17
CA ILE A 75 1.54 3.63 3.55
C ILE A 75 1.39 5.15 3.52
N TYR A 76 2.18 5.85 2.71
CA TYR A 76 2.09 7.30 2.58
C TYR A 76 0.71 7.76 2.10
N TYR A 77 0.18 7.16 1.04
CA TYR A 77 -1.11 7.56 0.47
C TYR A 77 -2.30 7.17 1.35
N ILE A 78 -2.25 6.04 2.07
CA ILE A 78 -3.24 5.68 3.09
C ILE A 78 -3.26 6.76 4.19
N TRP A 79 -2.09 7.11 4.73
CA TRP A 79 -1.98 8.15 5.76
C TRP A 79 -2.49 9.51 5.27
N ARG A 80 -2.13 9.88 4.04
CA ARG A 80 -2.59 11.12 3.41
C ARG A 80 -4.10 11.13 3.23
N GLU A 81 -4.70 10.06 2.68
CA GLU A 81 -6.16 9.95 2.51
C GLU A 81 -6.89 10.03 3.86
N ARG A 82 -6.38 9.36 4.90
CA ARG A 82 -6.90 9.43 6.27
C ARG A 82 -6.97 10.88 6.75
N ASN A 83 -5.90 11.65 6.55
CA ASN A 83 -5.85 13.05 6.97
C ASN A 83 -6.77 13.94 6.13
N GLU A 84 -6.82 13.74 4.81
CA GLU A 84 -7.74 14.49 3.95
C GLU A 84 -9.21 14.23 4.29
N ARG A 85 -9.60 12.99 4.61
CA ARG A 85 -10.95 12.66 5.07
C ARG A 85 -11.29 13.36 6.38
N ARG A 86 -10.35 13.42 7.32
CA ARG A 86 -10.55 14.08 8.61
C ARG A 86 -10.67 15.60 8.51
N HIS A 87 -9.81 16.23 7.71
CA HIS A 87 -9.70 17.70 7.67
C HIS A 87 -10.55 18.35 6.57
N SER A 88 -10.75 17.66 5.45
CA SER A 88 -11.40 18.22 4.27
C SER A 88 -12.71 17.51 3.89
N GLN A 89 -13.09 16.44 4.62
CA GLN A 89 -14.30 15.63 4.35
C GLN A 89 -14.37 15.11 2.90
N VAL A 90 -13.23 15.02 2.22
CA VAL A 90 -13.13 14.43 0.88
C VAL A 90 -12.78 12.97 1.06
N ALA A 91 -13.66 12.08 0.60
CA ALA A 91 -13.44 10.64 0.61
C ALA A 91 -13.36 10.11 -0.82
N ARG A 92 -12.21 9.52 -1.17
CA ARG A 92 -12.03 8.87 -2.47
C ARG A 92 -12.42 7.40 -2.39
N PRO A 93 -13.02 6.82 -3.43
CA PRO A 93 -13.19 5.38 -3.52
C PRO A 93 -11.83 4.68 -3.63
N VAL A 94 -11.76 3.41 -3.20
CA VAL A 94 -10.50 2.67 -3.09
C VAL A 94 -9.79 2.56 -4.44
N GLU A 95 -10.55 2.40 -5.52
CA GLU A 95 -10.06 2.28 -6.89
C GLU A 95 -9.33 3.56 -7.34
N GLN A 96 -9.81 4.73 -6.91
CA GLN A 96 -9.15 5.99 -7.24
C GLN A 96 -7.80 6.10 -6.52
N LEU A 97 -7.74 5.67 -5.26
CA LEU A 97 -6.49 5.69 -4.49
C LEU A 97 -5.47 4.69 -5.04
N VAL A 98 -5.92 3.49 -5.43
CA VAL A 98 -5.10 2.47 -6.10
C VAL A 98 -4.48 3.03 -7.38
N ARG A 99 -5.26 3.66 -8.26
CA ARG A 99 -4.74 4.27 -9.50
C ARG A 99 -3.66 5.33 -9.24
N ILE A 100 -3.82 6.13 -8.18
CA ILE A 100 -2.82 7.14 -7.79
C ILE A 100 -1.54 6.48 -7.31
N ILE A 101 -1.65 5.43 -6.50
CA ILE A 101 -0.52 4.65 -5.97
C ILE A 101 0.23 3.97 -7.11
N ASP A 102 -0.45 3.24 -7.99
CA ASP A 102 0.15 2.53 -9.12
C ASP A 102 0.89 3.49 -10.05
N LYS A 103 0.25 4.61 -10.40
CA LYS A 103 0.88 5.65 -11.21
C LYS A 103 2.14 6.20 -10.54
N THR A 104 2.09 6.43 -9.22
CA THR A 104 3.26 6.92 -8.47
C THR A 104 4.39 5.89 -8.44
N ILE A 105 4.07 4.61 -8.25
CA ILE A 105 5.04 3.51 -8.27
C ILE A 105 5.70 3.43 -9.65
N MET A 106 4.92 3.39 -10.73
CA MET A 106 5.42 3.37 -12.10
C MET A 106 6.33 4.57 -12.40
N GLN A 107 5.89 5.78 -12.06
CA GLN A 107 6.68 7.00 -12.24
C GLN A 107 8.02 6.92 -11.50
N ARG A 108 8.04 6.40 -10.27
CA ARG A 108 9.27 6.23 -9.48
C ARG A 108 10.19 5.16 -10.07
N ILE A 109 9.64 4.05 -10.57
CA ILE A 109 10.42 3.00 -11.24
C ILE A 109 11.06 3.53 -12.53
N MET A 110 10.30 4.31 -13.30
CA MET A 110 10.77 4.91 -14.55
C MET A 110 11.84 5.98 -14.32
N SER A 111 11.67 6.85 -13.32
CA SER A 111 12.61 7.96 -13.05
C SER A 111 13.95 7.49 -12.48
N THR A 112 13.96 6.36 -11.78
CA THR A 112 15.17 5.78 -11.17
C THR A 112 15.97 4.89 -12.14
N ARG A 113 15.60 4.83 -13.42
CA ARG A 113 16.24 4.02 -14.48
C ARG A 113 16.34 2.51 -14.15
N TYR A 114 15.46 1.94 -13.32
CA TYR A 114 15.40 0.47 -13.17
C TYR A 114 15.12 -0.24 -14.50
N TYR A 115 14.44 0.44 -15.42
CA TYR A 115 14.21 0.01 -16.81
C TYR A 115 15.49 -0.08 -17.67
N GLY A 116 16.57 0.62 -17.29
CA GLY A 116 17.85 0.60 -18.00
C GLY A 116 18.62 -0.73 -17.92
N LYS A 117 18.15 -1.70 -17.12
CA LYS A 117 18.65 -3.07 -17.08
C LYS A 117 17.57 -4.05 -17.56
N GLN A 118 17.27 -4.03 -18.87
CA GLN A 118 16.69 -5.08 -19.76
C GLN A 118 15.83 -6.27 -19.23
N LYS A 119 15.23 -6.25 -18.02
CA LYS A 119 14.52 -7.42 -17.47
C LYS A 119 13.10 -7.18 -16.93
N LEU A 120 12.52 -6.00 -17.15
CA LEU A 120 11.19 -5.63 -16.64
C LEU A 120 10.09 -5.50 -17.70
N ALA A 121 10.43 -5.57 -18.99
CA ALA A 121 9.43 -5.45 -20.05
C ALA A 121 8.34 -6.55 -19.99
N GLY A 122 8.63 -7.69 -19.35
CA GLY A 122 7.67 -8.79 -19.19
C GLY A 122 6.65 -8.64 -18.05
N LEU A 123 6.77 -7.63 -17.17
CA LEU A 123 5.88 -7.46 -16.01
C LEU A 123 4.82 -6.35 -16.19
N LEU A 124 4.79 -5.69 -17.35
CA LEU A 124 3.82 -4.63 -17.69
C LEU A 124 2.72 -5.11 -18.66
N GLN A 125 2.56 -6.42 -18.85
CA GLN A 125 1.57 -7.02 -19.76
C GLN A 125 0.66 -8.07 -19.08
N LEU A 126 0.30 -7.87 -17.82
CA LEU A 126 -0.77 -8.64 -17.16
C LEU A 126 -1.76 -7.69 -16.47
#